data_AF-A0A0H3WMZ7-F1
#
_entry.id   AF-A0A0H3WMZ7-F1
#
_cell.length_a   1.000
_cell.length_b   1.000
_cell.length_c   1.000
_cell.angle_alpha   90.00
_cell.angle_beta   90.00
_cell.angle_gamma   90.00
#
_symmetry.space_group_name_H-M   'P 1'
#
loop_
_entity.id
_entity.type
_entity.pdbx_description
1 polymer ?
#
loop_
_entity_poly.entity_id
_entity_poly.type
_entity_poly.pdbx_seq_one_letter_code
_entity_poly.pdbx_strand_id
1 'polypeptide(L)'
;GKALNSHTENFLDGSLVLEIDEKDQDDEEARREMARILKELKQKHPEKEMEQLIELANYQVLSQQQKSRAFYRIQATRLMTGAGNILKRHAADQARKAVSMHEVNNDIIENDPVSKIFFEQATYQCLENCGTVALTIVRRGGDLTNTVFVDFRTEDGTANAGSDYEFTEGMVVFKPGETQKEIKVGIIDDDIFEEDENFLVHLSNIRVNSENVDANFESNHVTSLACLGSPSTATVTI
;
A
#
# COMPACT_ATOMS: atom_id res chain seq x y z
N GLY A 1 -11.78 42.45 -56.36
CA GLY A 1 -11.65 41.01 -56.13
C GLY A 1 -12.26 40.67 -54.79
N LYS A 2 -13.32 39.85 -54.80
CA LYS A 2 -13.77 38.96 -53.71
C LYS A 2 -12.67 37.89 -53.46
N ALA A 3 -12.54 37.11 -52.40
CA ALA A 3 -13.05 37.01 -51.02
C ALA A 3 -12.43 35.70 -50.42
N LEU A 4 -12.24 35.66 -49.09
CA LEU A 4 -12.31 34.49 -48.17
C LEU A 4 -11.27 33.33 -48.15
N ASN A 5 -10.76 33.12 -46.91
CA ASN A 5 -10.64 31.91 -46.05
C ASN A 5 -9.94 30.60 -46.49
N SER A 6 -9.03 30.10 -45.61
CA SER A 6 -9.18 28.96 -44.66
C SER A 6 -7.80 28.31 -44.36
N HIS A 7 -7.32 28.28 -43.11
CA HIS A 7 -7.43 27.20 -42.09
C HIS A 7 -6.63 25.91 -42.38
N THR A 8 -6.03 25.36 -41.29
CA THR A 8 -5.36 24.05 -41.09
C THR A 8 -3.86 23.98 -41.40
N GLU A 9 -2.99 23.30 -40.64
CA GLU A 9 -3.00 22.72 -39.30
C GLU A 9 -1.53 22.45 -38.91
N ASN A 10 -1.23 22.47 -37.61
CA ASN A 10 0.00 21.91 -37.06
C ASN A 10 -0.02 20.39 -37.20
N PHE A 11 1.04 19.75 -37.67
CA PHE A 11 1.38 18.40 -37.21
C PHE A 11 2.89 18.15 -37.30
N LEU A 12 3.50 18.14 -36.13
CA LEU A 12 4.87 17.74 -35.84
C LEU A 12 4.83 16.21 -35.68
N ASP A 13 5.41 15.45 -36.61
CA ASP A 13 5.52 13.99 -36.49
C ASP A 13 6.98 13.54 -36.60
N GLY A 14 7.36 12.65 -35.67
CA GLY A 14 8.45 11.72 -35.89
C GLY A 14 9.74 11.91 -35.12
N SER A 15 9.72 12.15 -33.80
CA SER A 15 10.88 11.83 -32.93
C SER A 15 10.48 11.66 -31.45
N LEU A 16 9.62 10.69 -31.14
CA LEU A 16 9.20 10.40 -29.75
C LEU A 16 9.01 8.89 -29.45
N VAL A 17 9.82 8.00 -30.05
CA VAL A 17 9.65 6.54 -29.87
C VAL A 17 10.90 5.82 -29.33
N LEU A 18 11.93 6.53 -28.84
CA LEU A 18 13.15 5.85 -28.35
C LEU A 18 13.57 6.14 -26.90
N GLU A 19 12.84 6.98 -26.14
CA GLU A 19 13.24 7.29 -24.75
C GLU A 19 12.47 6.50 -23.68
N ILE A 20 11.44 5.71 -24.07
CA ILE A 20 10.65 4.92 -23.12
C ILE A 20 11.30 3.53 -22.85
N ASP A 21 12.13 3.03 -23.77
CA ASP A 21 12.60 1.62 -23.75
C ASP A 21 13.94 1.41 -23.00
N GLU A 22 14.77 2.45 -22.85
CA GLU A 22 16.09 2.31 -22.19
C GLU A 22 15.98 2.25 -20.65
N LYS A 23 15.05 3.01 -20.07
CA LYS A 23 14.86 3.04 -18.61
C LYS A 23 14.25 1.75 -18.08
N ASP A 24 13.33 1.15 -18.83
CA ASP A 24 12.74 -0.15 -18.50
C ASP A 24 13.74 -1.31 -18.68
N GLN A 25 14.70 -1.18 -19.61
CA GLN A 25 15.80 -2.14 -19.77
C GLN A 25 16.83 -2.05 -18.64
N ASP A 26 17.22 -0.85 -18.23
CA ASP A 26 18.15 -0.63 -17.10
C ASP A 26 17.56 -1.14 -15.78
N ASP A 27 16.26 -0.93 -15.57
CA ASP A 27 15.54 -1.42 -14.38
C ASP A 27 15.39 -2.96 -14.40
N GLU A 28 15.14 -3.56 -15.56
CA GLU A 28 15.07 -5.02 -15.72
C GLU A 28 16.46 -5.69 -15.60
N GLU A 29 17.52 -5.05 -16.09
CA GLU A 29 18.89 -5.51 -15.91
C GLU A 29 19.33 -5.43 -14.44
N ALA A 30 18.98 -4.36 -13.74
CA ALA A 30 19.22 -4.22 -12.31
C ALA A 30 18.49 -5.30 -11.48
N ARG A 31 17.24 -5.61 -11.82
CA ARG A 31 16.48 -6.72 -11.19
C ARG A 31 17.14 -8.07 -11.44
N ARG A 32 17.62 -8.32 -12.66
CA ARG A 32 18.28 -9.56 -13.04
C ARG A 32 19.62 -9.75 -12.34
N GLU A 33 20.41 -8.69 -12.21
CA GLU A 33 21.67 -8.71 -11.46
C GLU A 33 21.43 -8.92 -9.96
N MET A 34 20.42 -8.24 -9.40
CA MET A 34 20.02 -8.45 -8.01
C MET A 34 19.58 -9.89 -7.73
N ALA A 35 18.80 -10.50 -8.63
CA ALA A 35 18.40 -11.90 -8.52
C ALA A 35 19.60 -12.87 -8.57
N ARG A 36 20.61 -12.56 -9.41
CA ARG A 36 21.86 -13.33 -9.50
C ARG A 36 22.64 -13.26 -8.17
N ILE A 37 22.82 -12.05 -7.63
CA ILE A 37 23.53 -11.82 -6.36
C ILE A 37 22.81 -12.52 -5.21
N LEU A 38 21.48 -12.42 -5.12
CA LEU A 38 20.69 -13.11 -4.10
C LEU A 38 20.83 -14.63 -4.15
N LYS A 39 20.82 -15.21 -5.36
CA LYS A 39 21.00 -16.65 -5.55
C LYS A 39 22.39 -17.10 -5.08
N GLU A 40 23.42 -16.33 -5.38
CA GLU A 40 24.80 -16.60 -4.93
C GLU A 40 24.95 -16.46 -3.41
N LEU A 41 24.37 -15.42 -2.82
CA LEU A 41 24.39 -15.20 -1.37
C LEU A 41 23.65 -16.30 -0.62
N LYS A 42 22.49 -16.76 -1.12
CA LYS A 42 21.74 -17.88 -0.54
C LYS A 42 22.53 -19.20 -0.58
N GLN A 43 23.35 -19.41 -1.61
CA GLN A 43 24.21 -20.58 -1.71
C GLN A 43 25.40 -20.52 -0.74
N LYS A 44 25.99 -19.32 -0.55
CA LYS A 44 27.14 -19.11 0.36
C LYS A 44 26.74 -19.00 1.82
N HIS A 45 25.52 -18.53 2.08
CA HIS A 45 24.96 -18.31 3.41
C HIS A 45 23.57 -18.94 3.54
N PRO A 46 23.45 -20.27 3.51
CA PRO A 46 22.17 -20.95 3.69
C PRO A 46 21.57 -20.75 5.09
N GLU A 47 22.38 -20.32 6.06
CA GLU A 47 21.99 -20.03 7.44
C GLU A 47 21.34 -18.66 7.64
N LYS A 48 21.38 -17.77 6.64
CA LYS A 48 20.87 -16.40 6.76
C LYS A 48 19.44 -16.28 6.26
N GLU A 49 18.64 -15.54 7.02
CA GLU A 49 17.27 -15.19 6.67
C GLU A 49 17.22 -14.35 5.38
N MET A 50 16.08 -14.42 4.67
CA MET A 50 15.88 -13.72 3.39
C MET A 50 16.18 -12.22 3.50
N GLU A 51 15.77 -11.58 4.61
CA GLU A 51 16.02 -10.16 4.85
C GLU A 51 17.53 -9.83 4.92
N GLN A 52 18.31 -10.67 5.60
CA GLN A 52 19.75 -10.49 5.72
C GLN A 52 20.46 -10.71 4.38
N LEU A 53 19.94 -11.61 3.55
CA LEU A 53 20.44 -11.84 2.19
C LEU A 53 20.13 -10.65 1.27
N ILE A 54 18.95 -10.04 1.40
CA ILE A 54 18.56 -8.81 0.68
C ILE A 54 19.45 -7.63 1.10
N GLU A 55 19.70 -7.47 2.40
CA GLU A 55 20.61 -6.43 2.90
C GLU A 55 22.03 -6.58 2.30
N LEU A 56 22.55 -7.82 2.28
CA LEU A 56 23.86 -8.12 1.71
C LEU A 56 23.91 -7.86 0.20
N ALA A 57 22.85 -8.21 -0.53
CA ALA A 57 22.74 -7.96 -1.96
C ALA A 57 22.72 -6.46 -2.27
N ASN A 58 21.90 -5.69 -1.54
CA ASN A 58 21.81 -4.23 -1.64
C ASN A 58 23.17 -3.58 -1.34
N TYR A 59 23.84 -4.03 -0.28
CA TYR A 59 25.17 -3.53 0.07
C TYR A 59 26.21 -3.83 -1.02
N GLN A 60 26.14 -5.01 -1.64
CA GLN A 60 27.08 -5.42 -2.68
C GLN A 60 26.92 -4.55 -3.94
N VAL A 61 25.68 -4.29 -4.37
CA VAL A 61 25.37 -3.38 -5.49
C VAL A 61 25.88 -1.97 -5.20
N LEU A 62 25.51 -1.40 -4.04
CA LEU A 62 25.94 -0.06 -3.63
C LEU A 62 27.46 0.05 -3.43
N SER A 63 28.13 -1.05 -3.09
CA SER A 63 29.57 -1.07 -2.93
C SER A 63 30.31 -0.99 -4.26
N GLN A 64 29.76 -1.58 -5.32
CA GLN A 64 30.37 -1.66 -6.65
C GLN A 64 30.20 -0.39 -7.48
N GLN A 65 29.18 0.41 -7.20
CA GLN A 65 28.95 1.70 -7.88
C GLN A 65 30.12 2.69 -7.69
N GLN A 66 30.34 3.52 -8.71
CA GLN A 66 31.35 4.59 -8.66
C GLN A 66 30.95 5.64 -7.60
N LYS A 67 31.87 5.95 -6.69
CA LYS A 67 31.61 6.87 -5.56
C LYS A 67 32.32 8.18 -5.74
N SER A 68 31.66 9.26 -5.34
CA SER A 68 32.23 10.61 -5.36
C SER A 68 33.32 10.77 -4.28
N ARG A 69 34.22 11.73 -4.47
CA ARG A 69 35.26 12.06 -3.46
C ARG A 69 34.65 12.56 -2.14
N ALA A 70 33.48 13.21 -2.20
CA ALA A 70 32.73 13.63 -1.02
C ALA A 70 32.25 12.43 -0.19
N PHE A 71 31.78 11.36 -0.84
CA PHE A 71 31.38 10.14 -0.17
C PHE A 71 32.49 9.58 0.72
N TYR A 72 33.72 9.46 0.21
CA TYR A 72 34.85 8.93 0.99
C TYR A 72 35.23 9.83 2.17
N ARG A 73 35.12 11.16 2.02
CA ARG A 73 35.36 12.10 3.12
C ARG A 73 34.34 11.91 4.24
N ILE A 74 33.05 11.84 3.90
CA ILE A 74 31.97 11.62 4.86
C ILE A 74 32.09 10.24 5.52
N GLN A 75 32.42 9.22 4.73
CA GLN A 75 32.61 7.85 5.20
C GLN A 75 33.75 7.74 6.22
N ALA A 76 34.88 8.42 5.96
CA ALA A 76 35.99 8.48 6.89
C ALA A 76 35.59 9.16 8.20
N THR A 77 34.97 10.34 8.14
CA THR A 77 34.50 11.06 9.35
C THR A 77 33.54 10.19 10.17
N ARG A 78 32.58 9.50 9.53
CA ARG A 78 31.65 8.62 10.24
C ARG A 78 32.31 7.42 10.91
N LEU A 79 33.35 6.84 10.32
CA LEU A 79 34.10 5.76 10.97
C LEU A 79 34.88 6.31 12.17
N MET A 80 35.47 7.49 12.04
CA MET A 80 36.22 8.15 13.11
C MET A 80 35.31 8.58 14.28
N THR A 81 34.05 8.93 14.02
CA THR A 81 33.07 9.33 15.04
C THR A 81 32.17 8.19 15.54
N GLY A 82 32.42 6.94 15.12
CA GLY A 82 31.66 5.76 15.56
C GLY A 82 30.29 5.57 14.89
N ALA A 83 29.94 6.38 13.90
CA ALA A 83 28.67 6.32 13.18
C ALA A 83 28.59 5.19 12.13
N GLY A 84 29.67 4.45 11.88
CA GLY A 84 29.68 3.25 11.04
C GLY A 84 29.62 3.49 9.52
N ASN A 85 29.37 2.43 8.74
CA ASN A 85 29.39 2.46 7.28
C ASN A 85 28.05 2.98 6.70
N ILE A 86 28.12 4.02 5.86
CA ILE A 86 26.96 4.67 5.23
C ILE A 86 26.19 3.69 4.35
N LEU A 87 26.91 2.85 3.59
CA LEU A 87 26.29 1.92 2.65
C LEU A 87 25.59 0.77 3.38
N LYS A 88 26.16 0.29 4.49
CA LYS A 88 25.48 -0.73 5.32
C LYS A 88 24.18 -0.19 5.90
N ARG A 89 24.22 1.04 6.41
CA ARG A 89 23.02 1.70 6.94
C ARG A 89 21.96 1.88 5.87
N HIS A 90 22.33 2.42 4.71
CA HIS A 90 21.42 2.63 3.59
C HIS A 90 20.84 1.31 3.05
N ALA A 91 21.66 0.27 2.92
CA ALA A 91 21.20 -1.06 2.50
C ALA A 91 20.19 -1.66 3.50
N ALA A 92 20.44 -1.50 4.80
CA ALA A 92 19.53 -1.94 5.86
C ALA A 92 18.23 -1.14 5.89
N ASP A 93 18.29 0.19 5.72
CA ASP A 93 17.11 1.06 5.63
C ASP A 93 16.24 0.68 4.42
N GLN A 94 16.88 0.44 3.27
CA GLN A 94 16.20 0.03 2.05
C GLN A 94 15.61 -1.38 2.15
N ALA A 95 16.30 -2.32 2.80
CA ALA A 95 15.77 -3.66 3.07
C ALA A 95 14.53 -3.60 3.97
N ARG A 96 14.59 -2.85 5.08
CA ARG A 96 13.43 -2.63 5.96
C ARG A 96 12.23 -2.04 5.22
N LYS A 97 12.47 -1.03 4.38
CA LYS A 97 11.39 -0.40 3.58
C LYS A 97 10.82 -1.35 2.52
N ALA A 98 11.67 -2.17 1.88
CA ALA A 98 11.23 -3.17 0.92
C ALA A 98 10.39 -4.28 1.57
N VAL A 99 10.74 -4.73 2.78
CA VAL A 99 9.92 -5.69 3.56
C VAL A 99 8.59 -5.06 3.94
N SER A 100 8.59 -3.81 4.43
CA SER A 100 7.35 -3.08 4.76
C SER A 100 6.42 -2.91 3.55
N MET A 101 6.95 -2.81 2.32
CA MET A 101 6.13 -2.83 1.09
C MET A 101 5.73 -4.24 0.64
N HIS A 102 6.53 -5.26 0.93
CA HIS A 102 6.21 -6.66 0.60
C HIS A 102 5.18 -7.29 1.56
N GLU A 103 5.03 -6.75 2.78
CA GLU A 103 3.93 -7.09 3.69
C GLU A 103 2.55 -6.72 3.12
N VAL A 104 2.49 -5.75 2.20
CA VAL A 104 1.25 -5.37 1.51
C VAL A 104 0.94 -6.30 0.32
N ASN A 105 1.91 -7.08 -0.17
CA ASN A 105 1.77 -7.88 -1.39
C ASN A 105 1.89 -9.40 -1.19
N ASN A 106 1.88 -9.91 0.04
CA ASN A 106 2.00 -11.35 0.33
C ASN A 106 0.66 -12.11 0.33
N ASP A 107 -0.37 -11.50 -0.24
CA ASP A 107 -1.76 -11.96 -0.14
C ASP A 107 -2.24 -12.68 -1.42
N ILE A 108 -1.37 -13.49 -2.03
CA ILE A 108 -1.78 -14.66 -2.82
C ILE A 108 -1.71 -15.90 -1.90
N ILE A 109 -2.41 -15.83 -0.77
CA ILE A 109 -2.82 -17.02 -0.03
C ILE A 109 -4.29 -17.21 -0.35
N GLU A 110 -4.60 -17.81 -1.50
CA GLU A 110 -5.96 -18.25 -1.85
C GLU A 110 -6.51 -19.35 -0.91
N ASN A 111 -5.85 -19.62 0.22
CA ASN A 111 -6.15 -20.73 1.12
C ASN A 111 -6.13 -20.35 2.61
N ASP A 112 -6.28 -19.05 2.94
CA ASP A 112 -6.56 -18.68 4.33
C ASP A 112 -7.98 -19.16 4.67
N PRO A 113 -8.19 -20.01 5.69
CA PRO A 113 -9.52 -20.52 6.04
C PRO A 113 -10.43 -19.43 6.65
N VAL A 114 -9.90 -18.26 7.01
CA VAL A 114 -10.65 -17.17 7.65
C VAL A 114 -10.81 -16.00 6.69
N SER A 115 -12.03 -15.45 6.61
CA SER A 115 -12.27 -14.21 5.86
C SER A 115 -11.73 -12.99 6.61
N LYS A 116 -10.74 -12.31 6.04
CA LYS A 116 -10.17 -11.06 6.55
C LYS A 116 -10.82 -9.86 5.88
N ILE A 117 -11.26 -8.89 6.68
CA ILE A 117 -11.89 -7.65 6.22
C ILE A 117 -11.03 -6.44 6.63
N PHE A 118 -10.60 -5.63 5.67
CA PHE A 118 -9.69 -4.49 5.90
C PHE A 118 -9.89 -3.40 4.84
N PHE A 119 -9.41 -2.19 5.08
CA PHE A 119 -9.39 -1.13 4.07
C PHE A 119 -8.31 -1.41 3.02
N GLU A 120 -8.62 -1.12 1.75
CA GLU A 120 -7.64 -1.26 0.66
C GLU A 120 -6.39 -0.40 0.89
N GLN A 121 -6.58 0.81 1.43
CA GLN A 121 -5.51 1.74 1.77
C GLN A 121 -5.62 2.14 3.25
N ALA A 122 -4.47 2.38 3.89
CA ALA A 122 -4.41 2.91 5.25
C ALA A 122 -4.65 4.43 5.30
N THR A 123 -4.41 5.13 4.19
CA THR A 123 -4.53 6.59 4.09
C THR A 123 -5.25 6.95 2.80
N TYR A 124 -6.21 7.87 2.90
CA TYR A 124 -6.92 8.48 1.79
C TYR A 124 -6.70 9.98 1.84
N GLN A 125 -6.67 10.61 0.67
CA GLN A 125 -6.56 12.07 0.55
C GLN A 125 -7.64 12.56 -0.39
N CYS A 126 -8.36 13.58 0.02
CA CYS A 126 -9.33 14.29 -0.80
C CYS A 126 -9.06 15.79 -0.74
N LEU A 127 -9.87 16.56 -1.47
CA LEU A 127 -9.95 18.00 -1.31
C LEU A 127 -11.24 18.31 -0.57
N GLU A 128 -11.27 19.43 0.14
CA GLU A 128 -12.46 19.95 0.82
C GLU A 128 -13.69 20.02 -0.11
N ASN A 129 -13.49 20.49 -1.34
CA ASN A 129 -14.56 20.63 -2.33
C ASN A 129 -14.94 19.33 -3.08
N CYS A 130 -14.48 18.16 -2.63
CA CYS A 130 -14.80 16.89 -3.30
C CYS A 130 -16.25 16.42 -3.04
N GLY A 131 -16.90 16.96 -2.00
CA GLY A 131 -18.24 16.62 -1.54
C GLY A 131 -18.36 15.25 -0.88
N THR A 132 -17.72 14.21 -1.42
CA THR A 132 -17.65 12.88 -0.78
C THR A 132 -16.32 12.19 -1.05
N VAL A 133 -15.76 11.57 -0.03
CA VAL A 133 -14.63 10.63 -0.15
C VAL A 133 -15.14 9.18 -0.14
N ALA A 134 -14.59 8.35 -1.03
CA ALA A 134 -14.91 6.93 -1.14
C ALA A 134 -13.79 6.08 -0.55
N LEU A 135 -14.12 5.18 0.38
CA LEU A 135 -13.18 4.24 0.98
C LEU A 135 -13.53 2.81 0.58
N THR A 136 -12.55 2.09 0.03
CA THR A 136 -12.70 0.69 -0.38
C THR A 136 -12.37 -0.23 0.80
N ILE A 137 -13.28 -1.17 1.08
CA ILE A 137 -13.11 -2.26 2.03
C ILE A 137 -13.01 -3.56 1.25
N VAL A 138 -11.96 -4.33 1.56
CA VAL A 138 -11.63 -5.59 0.88
C VAL A 138 -11.91 -6.76 1.82
N ARG A 139 -12.48 -7.82 1.24
CA ARG A 139 -12.59 -9.14 1.83
C ARG A 139 -11.63 -10.09 1.13
N ARG A 140 -10.77 -10.76 1.89
CA ARG A 140 -9.81 -11.74 1.38
C ARG A 140 -9.82 -13.02 2.21
N GLY A 141 -9.63 -14.17 1.56
CA GLY A 141 -9.63 -15.48 2.22
C GLY A 141 -11.00 -15.92 2.72
N GLY A 142 -11.01 -17.09 3.36
CA GLY A 142 -12.19 -17.78 3.83
C GLY A 142 -13.15 -18.20 2.72
N ASP A 143 -14.32 -18.68 3.13
CA ASP A 143 -15.35 -19.16 2.22
C ASP A 143 -16.23 -18.00 1.70
N LEU A 144 -16.02 -17.65 0.44
CA LEU A 144 -16.76 -16.60 -0.27
C LEU A 144 -18.24 -16.91 -0.49
N THR A 145 -18.72 -18.11 -0.19
CA THR A 145 -20.17 -18.42 -0.26
C THR A 145 -20.95 -17.87 0.93
N ASN A 146 -20.27 -17.52 2.03
CA ASN A 146 -20.92 -16.93 3.21
C ASN A 146 -21.14 -15.43 3.05
N THR A 147 -22.19 -14.92 3.70
CA THR A 147 -22.42 -13.48 3.82
C THR A 147 -21.67 -12.94 5.04
N VAL A 148 -20.90 -11.87 4.88
CA VAL A 148 -20.13 -11.23 5.96
C VAL A 148 -20.64 -9.81 6.19
N PHE A 149 -20.83 -9.47 7.46
CA PHE A 149 -21.25 -8.14 7.93
C PHE A 149 -20.08 -7.52 8.69
N VAL A 150 -19.81 -6.24 8.45
CA VAL A 150 -18.82 -5.45 9.20
C VAL A 150 -19.41 -4.08 9.48
N ASP A 151 -19.28 -3.61 10.71
CA ASP A 151 -19.72 -2.25 11.06
C ASP A 151 -18.57 -1.28 10.81
N PHE A 152 -18.90 -0.05 10.43
CA PHE A 152 -17.93 1.03 10.31
C PHE A 152 -18.44 2.30 10.99
N ARG A 153 -17.51 3.15 11.42
CA ARG A 153 -17.81 4.44 12.05
C ARG A 153 -16.64 5.41 11.87
N THR A 154 -16.96 6.68 11.67
CA THR A 154 -15.99 7.80 11.68
C THR A 154 -15.66 8.26 13.10
N GLU A 155 -14.43 8.72 13.30
CA GLU A 155 -13.93 9.31 14.54
C GLU A 155 -13.12 10.57 14.22
N ASP A 156 -13.32 11.62 15.03
CA ASP A 156 -12.65 12.91 14.88
C ASP A 156 -11.14 12.78 15.08
N GLY A 157 -10.38 13.51 14.27
CA GLY A 157 -8.93 13.65 14.41
C GLY A 157 -8.58 15.10 14.72
N THR A 158 -7.98 15.78 13.74
CA THR A 158 -7.94 17.25 13.74
C THR A 158 -9.19 17.84 13.08
N ALA A 159 -9.73 17.13 12.08
CA ALA A 159 -11.04 17.40 11.49
C ALA A 159 -12.15 16.87 12.42
N ASN A 160 -13.20 17.66 12.56
CA ASN A 160 -14.36 17.45 13.40
C ASN A 160 -15.63 17.19 12.57
N ALA A 161 -16.44 16.24 13.04
CA ALA A 161 -17.73 15.99 12.44
C ALA A 161 -18.68 17.19 12.57
N GLY A 162 -19.30 17.57 11.45
CA GLY A 162 -20.27 18.65 11.34
C GLY A 162 -19.68 20.01 10.95
N SER A 163 -18.36 20.20 11.04
CA SER A 163 -17.65 21.30 10.39
C SER A 163 -16.98 20.84 9.10
N ASP A 164 -16.20 19.76 9.16
CA ASP A 164 -15.27 19.42 8.06
C ASP A 164 -15.72 18.16 7.31
N TYR A 165 -16.45 17.28 8.00
CA TYR A 165 -17.02 16.07 7.41
C TYR A 165 -18.33 15.66 8.09
N GLU A 166 -19.14 14.83 7.43
CA GLU A 166 -20.36 14.28 8.00
C GLU A 166 -20.08 13.02 8.83
N PHE A 167 -20.48 13.03 10.11
CA PHE A 167 -20.42 11.82 10.94
C PHE A 167 -21.16 10.67 10.24
N THR A 168 -20.44 9.58 9.96
CA THR A 168 -20.98 8.45 9.22
C THR A 168 -20.69 7.16 9.97
N GLU A 169 -21.75 6.39 10.24
CA GLU A 169 -21.65 5.02 10.75
C GLU A 169 -22.63 4.12 10.02
N GLY A 170 -22.34 2.82 9.98
CA GLY A 170 -23.22 1.87 9.31
C GLY A 170 -22.67 0.46 9.26
N MET A 171 -23.31 -0.37 8.45
CA MET A 171 -22.96 -1.77 8.25
C MET A 171 -22.74 -2.05 6.77
N VAL A 172 -21.59 -2.65 6.46
CA VAL A 172 -21.24 -3.13 5.13
C VAL A 172 -21.52 -4.62 5.05
N VAL A 173 -22.19 -5.04 3.98
CA VAL A 173 -22.61 -6.43 3.75
C VAL A 173 -21.93 -6.97 2.51
N PHE A 174 -21.02 -7.93 2.69
CA PHE A 174 -20.44 -8.73 1.62
C PHE A 174 -21.33 -9.94 1.36
N LYS A 175 -22.08 -9.91 0.25
CA LYS A 175 -22.87 -11.05 -0.23
C LYS A 175 -21.96 -12.16 -0.77
N PRO A 176 -22.49 -13.36 -1.04
CA PRO A 176 -21.71 -14.44 -1.62
C PRO A 176 -21.01 -14.01 -2.92
N GLY A 177 -19.70 -14.26 -3.00
CA GLY A 177 -18.84 -13.89 -4.12
C GLY A 177 -18.34 -12.44 -4.13
N GLU A 178 -18.83 -11.56 -3.25
CA GLU A 178 -18.36 -10.18 -3.17
C GLU A 178 -17.07 -10.08 -2.36
N THR A 179 -16.05 -9.48 -2.96
CA THR A 179 -14.72 -9.31 -2.35
C THR A 179 -14.37 -7.85 -2.05
N GLN A 180 -15.17 -6.90 -2.51
CA GLN A 180 -14.94 -5.46 -2.32
C GLN A 180 -16.25 -4.71 -2.11
N LYS A 181 -16.21 -3.68 -1.26
CA LYS A 181 -17.30 -2.74 -1.01
C LYS A 181 -16.75 -1.34 -0.83
N GLU A 182 -17.55 -0.36 -1.19
CA GLU A 182 -17.23 1.06 -1.04
C GLU A 182 -18.17 1.67 0.01
N ILE A 183 -17.61 2.45 0.93
CA ILE A 183 -18.35 3.37 1.79
C ILE A 183 -18.04 4.80 1.38
N LYS A 184 -18.99 5.71 1.61
CA LYS A 184 -18.83 7.14 1.31
C LYS A 184 -19.01 7.96 2.57
N VAL A 185 -18.14 8.93 2.77
CA VAL A 185 -18.24 9.93 3.83
C VAL A 185 -18.38 11.30 3.17
N GLY A 186 -19.36 12.08 3.62
CA GLY A 186 -19.57 13.45 3.14
C GLY A 186 -18.45 14.35 3.65
N ILE A 187 -17.88 15.16 2.76
CA ILE A 187 -16.91 16.22 3.09
C ILE A 187 -17.64 17.55 2.97
N ILE A 188 -17.48 18.40 3.98
CA ILE A 188 -18.12 19.70 4.05
C ILE A 188 -17.10 20.73 3.54
N ASP A 189 -17.55 21.57 2.60
CA ASP A 189 -16.77 22.64 1.99
C ASP A 189 -17.25 23.96 2.59
N ASP A 190 -16.36 24.65 3.31
CA ASP A 190 -16.67 25.94 3.93
C ASP A 190 -15.80 27.09 3.37
N ASP A 191 -16.12 28.32 3.79
CA ASP A 191 -15.46 29.53 3.25
C ASP A 191 -14.18 29.92 4.04
N ILE A 192 -13.77 29.11 5.01
CA ILE A 192 -12.63 29.35 5.90
C ILE A 192 -11.42 28.60 5.36
N PHE A 193 -10.28 29.31 5.28
CA PHE A 193 -9.03 28.67 4.91
C PHE A 193 -8.42 27.97 6.12
N GLU A 194 -8.25 26.66 6.02
CA GLU A 194 -7.68 25.79 7.04
C GLU A 194 -6.40 25.09 6.54
N GLU A 195 -5.61 24.55 7.47
CA GLU A 195 -4.47 23.69 7.12
C GLU A 195 -4.96 22.26 6.90
N ASP A 196 -4.15 21.38 6.29
CA ASP A 196 -4.54 19.97 6.09
C ASP A 196 -5.00 19.31 7.40
N GLU A 197 -6.22 18.79 7.39
CA GLU A 197 -6.84 18.15 8.55
C GLU A 197 -7.14 16.67 8.29
N ASN A 198 -7.40 15.90 9.35
CA ASN A 198 -7.68 14.48 9.21
C ASN A 198 -8.71 13.96 10.20
N PHE A 199 -9.42 12.92 9.78
CA PHE A 199 -10.30 12.10 10.60
C PHE A 199 -10.03 10.61 10.34
N LEU A 200 -10.56 9.74 11.20
CA LEU A 200 -10.37 8.29 11.11
C LEU A 200 -11.67 7.57 10.76
N VAL A 201 -11.55 6.42 10.10
CA VAL A 201 -12.67 5.49 9.86
C VAL A 201 -12.27 4.11 10.37
N HIS A 202 -13.08 3.54 11.25
CA HIS A 202 -12.81 2.26 11.90
C HIS A 202 -13.75 1.17 11.40
N LEU A 203 -13.21 -0.03 11.19
CA LEU A 203 -13.99 -1.26 11.02
C LEU A 203 -14.11 -1.99 12.35
N SER A 204 -15.30 -2.51 12.64
CA SER A 204 -15.56 -3.22 13.90
C SER A 204 -16.64 -4.28 13.74
N ASN A 205 -16.80 -5.10 14.79
CA ASN A 205 -17.95 -5.99 14.97
C ASN A 205 -18.28 -6.86 13.73
N ILE A 206 -17.31 -7.64 13.27
CA ILE A 206 -17.50 -8.57 12.14
C ILE A 206 -18.40 -9.74 12.54
N ARG A 207 -19.34 -10.08 11.65
CA ARG A 207 -20.26 -11.21 11.81
C ARG A 207 -20.38 -11.99 10.50
N VAL A 208 -20.58 -13.30 10.59
CA VAL A 208 -20.75 -14.18 9.42
C VAL A 208 -22.09 -14.86 9.50
N ASN A 209 -22.89 -14.79 8.44
CA ASN A 209 -24.07 -15.64 8.28
C ASN A 209 -23.70 -16.79 7.34
N SER A 210 -23.59 -17.99 7.91
CA SER A 210 -23.39 -19.22 7.16
C SER A 210 -24.67 -20.03 7.15
N GLU A 211 -25.23 -20.27 5.96
CA GLU A 211 -26.44 -21.08 5.77
C GLU A 211 -26.15 -22.60 5.85
N ASN A 212 -24.89 -23.00 6.06
CA ASN A 212 -24.44 -24.40 6.10
C ASN A 212 -23.75 -24.77 7.42
N VAL A 213 -24.39 -24.50 8.57
CA VAL A 213 -23.95 -25.09 9.83
C VAL A 213 -24.80 -26.33 10.11
N ASP A 214 -24.39 -27.46 9.53
CA ASP A 214 -24.70 -28.76 10.12
C ASP A 214 -24.06 -28.76 11.52
N ALA A 215 -24.90 -28.56 12.53
CA ALA A 215 -24.55 -28.55 13.93
C ALA A 215 -24.09 -29.97 14.35
N ASN A 216 -22.85 -30.32 14.06
CA ASN A 216 -22.22 -31.52 14.60
C ASN A 216 -20.69 -31.43 14.62
N PHE A 217 -20.14 -30.48 15.39
CA PHE A 217 -18.78 -30.62 15.91
C PHE A 217 -18.75 -30.25 17.39
N GLU A 218 -18.67 -31.29 18.22
CA GLU A 218 -18.16 -31.21 19.58
C GLU A 218 -16.71 -30.70 19.53
N SER A 219 -16.46 -29.50 20.06
CA SER A 219 -15.23 -29.12 20.78
C SER A 219 -15.20 -27.60 21.00
N ASN A 220 -14.65 -27.19 22.14
CA ASN A 220 -14.53 -25.81 22.65
C ASN A 220 -13.62 -24.88 21.80
N HIS A 221 -13.74 -24.87 20.48
CA HIS A 221 -13.09 -23.91 19.60
C HIS A 221 -14.14 -23.20 18.74
N VAL A 222 -14.54 -22.00 19.15
CA VAL A 222 -15.21 -21.06 18.22
C VAL A 222 -14.15 -20.59 17.23
N THR A 223 -13.99 -21.30 16.13
CA THR A 223 -13.16 -20.82 15.02
C THR A 223 -13.89 -19.65 14.38
N SER A 224 -13.38 -18.43 14.57
CA SER A 224 -13.96 -17.23 13.95
C SER A 224 -13.86 -17.37 12.43
N LEU A 225 -14.99 -17.47 11.73
CA LEU A 225 -15.05 -17.61 10.26
C LEU A 225 -14.59 -16.33 9.54
N ALA A 226 -14.60 -15.19 10.24
CA ALA A 226 -14.06 -13.94 9.75
C ALA A 226 -13.39 -13.14 10.87
N CYS A 227 -12.46 -12.25 10.51
CA CYS A 227 -11.79 -11.34 11.42
C CYS A 227 -11.37 -10.04 10.72
N LEU A 228 -10.98 -9.03 11.50
CA LEU A 228 -10.44 -7.78 10.96
C LEU A 228 -9.03 -8.06 10.45
N GLY A 229 -8.76 -7.65 9.21
CA GLY A 229 -7.40 -7.58 8.67
C GLY A 229 -6.74 -6.24 8.98
N SER A 230 -5.52 -6.08 8.50
CA SER A 230 -4.79 -4.81 8.57
C SER A 230 -4.73 -4.19 7.17
N PRO A 231 -5.04 -2.89 7.01
CA PRO A 231 -5.49 -1.94 8.03
C PRO A 231 -6.99 -2.06 8.37
N SER A 232 -7.35 -2.12 9.66
CA SER A 232 -8.74 -2.05 10.14
C SER A 232 -9.22 -0.62 10.39
N THR A 233 -8.31 0.35 10.33
CA THR A 233 -8.56 1.78 10.48
C THR A 233 -7.92 2.48 9.29
N ALA A 234 -8.65 3.40 8.66
CA ALA A 234 -8.14 4.28 7.63
C ALA A 234 -8.10 5.72 8.14
N THR A 235 -7.07 6.46 7.76
CA THR A 235 -6.98 7.91 7.96
C THR A 235 -7.38 8.62 6.68
N VAL A 236 -8.24 9.63 6.77
CA VAL A 236 -8.60 10.49 5.65
C VAL A 236 -8.03 11.88 5.92
N THR A 237 -7.27 12.42 4.98
CA THR A 237 -6.81 13.81 5.00
C THR A 237 -7.62 14.63 4.00
N ILE A 238 -8.16 15.76 4.46
CA ILE A 238 -8.92 16.73 3.66
C ILE A 238 -7.99 17.88 3.27
#